data_AF-A0A2D6Q951-F1
#
_entry.id   AF-A0A2D6Q951-F1
#
_cell.length_a   1.000
_cell.length_b   1.000
_cell.length_c   1.000
_cell.angle_alpha   90.00
_cell.angle_beta   90.00
_cell.angle_gamma   90.00
#
_symmetry.space_group_name_H-M   'P 1'
#
loop_
_entity.id
_entity.type
_entity.pdbx_description
1 polymer ?
#
loop_
_entity_poly.entity_id
_entity_poly.type
_entity_poly.pdbx_seq_one_letter_code
_entity_poly.pdbx_strand_id
1 'polypeptide(L)' 'MGDFNRNDRRGGGGGRNFGGPREMHKATCAECKQECEVPFKPNGEKPVYCRDCFNKR' A
#
# COMPACT_ATOMS: atom_id res chain seq x y z
N MET A 1 31.69 28.50 33.98
CA MET A 1 31.14 27.22 33.48
C MET A 1 30.00 27.56 32.52
N GLY A 2 30.19 27.33 31.22
CA GLY A 2 29.30 27.78 30.14
C GLY A 2 28.16 26.82 29.80
N ASP A 3 27.19 27.38 29.12
CA ASP A 3 25.81 27.01 28.81
C ASP A 3 25.59 25.66 28.10
N PHE A 4 24.64 24.86 28.62
CA PHE A 4 24.17 23.60 28.03
C PHE A 4 23.16 23.81 26.88
N ASN A 5 23.43 24.77 25.99
CA ASN A 5 22.68 24.89 24.74
C ASN A 5 23.25 23.90 23.69
N ARG A 6 22.90 22.62 23.79
CA ARG A 6 23.12 21.62 22.72
C ARG A 6 21.83 21.39 21.92
N ASN A 7 21.26 22.47 21.43
CA ASN A 7 20.22 22.44 20.39
C ASN A 7 20.85 22.37 18.99
N ASP A 8 21.82 21.46 18.77
CA ASP A 8 22.55 21.34 17.49
C ASP A 8 23.04 19.90 17.22
N ARG A 9 22.12 18.93 17.18
CA ARG A 9 22.29 17.72 16.36
C ARG A 9 21.14 17.58 15.38
N ARG A 10 21.12 18.58 14.51
CA ARG A 10 20.57 18.58 13.17
C ARG A 10 21.00 17.30 12.42
N GLY A 11 20.09 16.34 12.36
CA GLY A 11 20.17 15.13 11.55
C GLY A 11 18.78 14.53 11.49
N GLY A 12 17.83 15.15 10.79
CA GLY A 12 17.93 15.25 9.34
C GLY A 12 17.77 13.88 8.67
N GLY A 13 16.92 13.01 9.21
CA GLY A 13 16.56 11.72 8.62
C GLY A 13 15.08 11.65 8.34
N GLY A 14 14.56 12.64 7.60
CA GLY A 14 13.16 12.70 7.18
C GLY A 14 12.74 11.36 6.57
N GLY A 15 11.64 10.84 7.09
CA GLY A 15 11.05 9.56 6.69
C GLY A 15 10.89 9.50 5.18
N ARG A 16 11.78 8.77 4.52
CA ARG A 16 11.56 8.34 3.14
C ARG A 16 10.63 7.15 3.22
N ASN A 17 9.34 7.48 3.33
CA ASN A 17 8.24 6.59 3.08
C ASN A 17 8.42 6.04 1.65
N PHE A 18 9.20 4.97 1.49
CA PHE A 18 9.32 4.19 0.24
C PHE A 18 8.05 3.34 -0.01
N GLY A 19 6.89 3.85 0.38
CA GLY A 19 5.60 3.37 -0.09
C GLY A 19 5.31 4.07 -1.41
N GLY A 20 5.94 3.61 -2.50
CA GLY A 20 5.50 3.99 -3.84
C GLY A 20 3.98 3.78 -3.94
N PRO A 21 3.26 4.62 -4.71
CA PRO A 21 1.82 4.47 -4.86
C PRO A 21 1.55 3.04 -5.33
N ARG A 22 0.85 2.27 -4.49
CA ARG A 22 0.44 0.92 -4.84
C ARG A 22 -0.50 1.08 -6.02
N GLU A 23 -0.09 0.66 -7.21
CA GLU A 23 -0.95 0.75 -8.39
C GLU A 23 -2.12 -0.20 -8.18
N MET A 24 -3.27 0.38 -7.85
CA MET A 24 -4.52 -0.34 -7.71
C MET A 24 -5.13 -0.49 -9.11
N HIS A 25 -5.32 -1.74 -9.53
CA HIS A 25 -5.95 -2.07 -10.81
C HIS A 25 -7.43 -2.36 -10.59
N LYS A 26 -8.28 -1.80 -11.44
CA LYS A 26 -9.70 -2.15 -11.48
C LYS A 26 -9.85 -3.57 -12.02
N ALA A 27 -10.54 -4.42 -11.28
CA ALA A 27 -10.77 -5.80 -11.65
C ALA A 27 -12.17 -6.27 -11.22
N THR A 28 -12.73 -7.22 -11.96
CA THR A 28 -14.04 -7.80 -11.66
C THR A 28 -13.87 -9.07 -10.85
N CYS A 29 -14.48 -9.10 -9.66
CA CYS A 29 -14.51 -10.26 -8.77
C CYS A 29 -15.16 -11.48 -9.46
N ALA A 30 -14.51 -12.64 -9.50
CA ALA A 30 -15.05 -13.83 -10.13
C ALA A 30 -16.20 -14.48 -9.33
N GLU A 31 -16.22 -14.26 -8.01
CA GLU A 31 -17.24 -14.81 -7.11
C GLU A 31 -18.45 -13.88 -6.99
N CYS A 32 -18.19 -12.61 -6.70
CA CYS A 32 -19.20 -11.59 -6.44
C CYS A 32 -19.56 -10.72 -7.66
N LYS A 33 -18.79 -10.81 -8.76
CA LYS A 33 -18.97 -10.03 -10.01
C LYS A 33 -18.99 -8.51 -9.83
N GLN A 34 -18.52 -8.02 -8.70
CA GLN A 34 -18.39 -6.59 -8.43
C GLN A 34 -17.05 -6.05 -8.92
N GLU A 35 -17.04 -4.77 -9.28
CA GLU A 35 -15.83 -4.01 -9.60
C GLU A 35 -15.09 -3.69 -8.31
N CYS A 36 -13.81 -4.05 -8.24
CA CYS A 36 -12.97 -3.82 -7.09
C CYS A 36 -11.57 -3.38 -7.50
N GLU A 37 -10.89 -2.69 -6.59
CA GLU A 37 -9.53 -2.22 -6.78
C GLU A 37 -8.56 -3.22 -6.13
N VAL A 38 -7.75 -3.88 -6.95
CA VAL A 38 -6.83 -4.93 -6.51
C VAL A 38 -5.38 -4.53 -6.78
N PRO A 39 -4.43 -4.88 -5.90
CA PRO A 39 -3.01 -4.55 -6.09
C PRO A 39 -2.31 -5.46 -7.12
N PHE A 40 -3.05 -6.31 -7.83
CA PHE A 40 -2.51 -7.25 -8.82
C PHE A 40 -3.18 -7.03 -10.17
N LYS A 41 -2.45 -7.24 -11.26
CA LYS A 41 -2.99 -7.10 -12.62
C LYS A 41 -3.92 -8.29 -12.95
N PRO A 42 -5.21 -8.06 -13.27
CA PRO A 42 -6.10 -9.12 -13.72
C PRO A 42 -5.71 -9.56 -15.14
N ASN A 43 -5.18 -10.78 -15.29
CA ASN A 43 -4.70 -11.29 -16.59
C ASN A 43 -5.73 -12.16 -17.34
N GLY A 44 -6.95 -12.32 -16.82
CA GLY A 44 -8.00 -13.17 -17.43
C GLY A 44 -7.74 -14.67 -17.35
N GLU A 45 -6.49 -15.10 -17.16
CA GLU A 45 -6.11 -16.50 -16.94
C GLU A 45 -6.46 -17.01 -15.53
N LYS A 46 -6.50 -16.13 -14.53
CA LYS A 46 -6.78 -16.46 -13.12
C LYS A 46 -7.96 -15.65 -12.60
N PRO A 47 -8.90 -16.27 -11.86
CA PRO A 47 -10.03 -15.58 -11.27
C PRO A 47 -9.54 -14.53 -10.25
N VAL A 48 -10.06 -13.32 -10.39
CA VAL A 48 -9.81 -12.20 -9.47
C VAL A 48 -10.75 -12.37 -8.28
N TYR A 49 -10.24 -12.24 -7.06
CA TYR A 49 -11.08 -12.19 -5.86
C TYR A 49 -10.87 -10.87 -5.14
N CYS A 50 -11.97 -10.24 -4.71
CA CYS A 50 -11.89 -9.09 -3.83
C CYS A 50 -11.38 -9.52 -2.44
N ARG A 51 -10.96 -8.57 -1.61
CA ARG A 51 -10.44 -8.85 -0.27
C ARG A 51 -11.43 -9.66 0.57
N ASP A 52 -12.72 -9.36 0.48
CA ASP A 52 -13.78 -10.05 1.21
C ASP A 52 -13.98 -11.50 0.75
N CYS A 53 -14.03 -11.76 -0.56
CA CYS A 53 -14.14 -13.11 -1.10
C CYS A 53 -12.85 -13.92 -0.86
N PHE A 54 -11.68 -13.29 -0.96
CA PHE A 54 -10.42 -13.94 -0.64
C PHE A 54 -10.33 -14.31 0.85
N ASN A 55 -10.85 -13.46 1.75
CA ASN A 55 -10.84 -13.72 3.19
C ASN A 55 -11.90 -14.73 3.66
N LYS A 56 -12.95 -14.95 2.85
CA LYS A 56 -14.00 -15.96 3.13
C LYS A 56 -13.64 -17.37 2.65
N ARG A 57 -12.58 -17.52 1.86
CA ARG A 57 -12.14 -18.78 1.26
C ARG A 57 -11.05 -19.44 2.11
#